data_AF-A0A9P6P0Z6-F1
#
_entry.id   AF-A0A9P6P0Z6-F1
#
_cell.length_a   1.000
_cell.length_b   1.000
_cell.length_c   1.000
_cell.angle_alpha   90.00
_cell.angle_beta   90.00
_cell.angle_gamma   90.00
#
_symmetry.space_group_name_H-M   'P 1'
#
loop_
_entity.id
_entity.type
_entity.pdbx_description
1 polymer ?
#
loop_
_entity_poly.entity_id
_entity_poly.type
_entity_poly.pdbx_seq_one_letter_code
_entity_poly.pdbx_strand_id
1 'polypeptide(L)'
;TALIHGAREKKKNVRMMDAGTMVGAGRVWSWQTGLGGDRTILPRICLDFGDMAIHASSEAISEMTNGLHHNLNRSTVICANVNLRLFLPVLGRSAQRLLRTPNAGGSSVESEALSIEVLNRLFGVDLLKTERELRYTTLSGPITDYSCQTTGKYRTTLGVSVTRAMAFRRRFTKQDATKLVTKKLRGILRSSQAVENETFDRQVLHIWTESGADATVVRRVCSKLPEEIMGNTFILITSINSKSVFFSNKK
;
A
#
# COMPACT_ATOMS: atom_id res chain seq x y z
N THR A 1 4.14 65.96 -8.55
CA THR A 1 4.70 65.90 -7.17
C THR A 1 3.97 64.78 -6.43
N ALA A 2 4.48 63.55 -6.52
CA ALA A 2 5.11 62.80 -5.41
C ALA A 2 4.09 62.38 -4.32
N LEU A 3 3.78 61.07 -4.19
CA LEU A 3 4.23 60.15 -3.11
C LEU A 3 3.29 60.24 -1.86
N ILE A 4 2.81 59.22 -1.11
CA ILE A 4 3.30 57.90 -0.66
C ILE A 4 2.10 57.01 -0.20
N HIS A 5 2.35 55.69 -0.22
CA HIS A 5 1.61 54.56 0.38
C HIS A 5 1.05 54.71 1.81
N GLY A 6 -0.02 53.94 2.09
CA GLY A 6 -0.41 53.53 3.44
C GLY A 6 -1.28 52.26 3.41
N ALA A 7 -0.65 51.09 3.60
CA ALA A 7 -1.33 49.82 3.83
C ALA A 7 -1.57 49.62 5.33
N ARG A 8 -2.78 49.18 5.75
CA ARG A 8 -2.95 48.47 7.02
C ARG A 8 -4.24 47.63 7.12
N GLU A 9 -4.02 46.33 7.31
CA GLU A 9 -4.74 45.34 8.13
C GLU A 9 -6.28 45.24 8.06
N LYS A 10 -6.77 44.20 7.37
CA LYS A 10 -8.00 43.49 7.77
C LYS A 10 -7.62 42.15 8.41
N LYS A 11 -7.62 42.11 9.76
CA LYS A 11 -7.66 40.86 10.54
C LYS A 11 -8.96 40.12 10.20
N LYS A 12 -8.87 38.97 9.53
CA LYS A 12 -9.99 38.02 9.43
C LYS A 12 -9.89 37.05 10.61
N ASN A 13 -10.93 37.05 11.44
CA ASN A 13 -11.18 36.05 12.47
C ASN A 13 -11.15 34.65 11.86
N VAL A 14 -10.17 33.84 12.27
CA VAL A 14 -10.18 32.38 12.07
C VAL A 14 -10.91 31.79 13.27
N ARG A 15 -12.10 31.25 13.03
CA ARG A 15 -12.82 30.41 14.00
C ARG A 15 -12.07 29.08 14.07
N MET A 16 -11.52 28.74 15.23
CA MET A 16 -10.93 27.43 15.49
C MET A 16 -12.03 26.35 15.36
N MET A 17 -11.73 25.29 14.64
CA MET A 17 -12.48 24.02 14.69
C MET A 17 -11.55 23.00 15.35
N ASP A 18 -11.90 22.58 16.56
CA ASP A 18 -11.21 21.53 17.30
C ASP A 18 -11.51 20.13 16.70
N ALA A 19 -10.69 19.15 17.12
CA ALA A 19 -10.66 17.75 16.70
C ALA A 19 -12.02 17.15 16.29
N GLY A 20 -12.05 16.41 15.18
CA GLY A 20 -13.25 15.79 14.64
C GLY A 20 -13.16 14.27 14.57
N THR A 21 -14.32 13.62 14.58
CA THR A 21 -14.50 12.20 14.32
C THR A 21 -15.37 12.05 13.09
N MET A 22 -14.92 11.32 12.07
CA MET A 22 -15.83 10.83 11.02
C MET A 22 -16.21 9.37 11.29
N VAL A 23 -17.41 9.02 10.87
CA VAL A 23 -17.92 7.65 10.88
C VAL A 23 -18.20 7.25 9.44
N GLY A 24 -17.62 6.14 8.99
CA GLY A 24 -17.84 5.59 7.65
C GLY A 24 -17.56 4.10 7.62
N ALA A 25 -18.49 3.31 7.07
CA ALA A 25 -18.44 1.84 7.01
C ALA A 25 -18.25 1.15 8.39
N GLY A 26 -18.95 1.63 9.43
CA GLY A 26 -18.94 1.03 10.77
C GLY A 26 -17.65 1.23 11.56
N ARG A 27 -16.76 2.15 11.14
CA ARG A 27 -15.49 2.46 11.82
C ARG A 27 -15.37 3.95 12.16
N VAL A 28 -14.71 4.21 13.28
CA VAL A 28 -14.45 5.55 13.86
C VAL A 28 -13.07 6.00 13.41
N TRP A 29 -12.99 7.16 12.78
CA TRP A 29 -11.75 7.76 12.28
C TRP A 29 -11.38 8.94 13.18
N SER A 30 -10.16 8.95 13.73
CA SER A 30 -9.63 10.06 14.52
C SER A 30 -8.43 10.71 13.84
N TRP A 31 -8.30 12.03 13.96
CA TRP A 31 -7.14 12.79 13.49
C TRP A 31 -6.74 13.85 14.51
N GLN A 32 -5.44 14.11 14.61
CA GLN A 32 -4.86 15.20 15.40
C GLN A 32 -4.19 16.21 14.47
N THR A 33 -4.52 17.49 14.62
CA THR A 33 -3.79 18.59 14.00
C THR A 33 -2.62 18.98 14.90
N GLY A 34 -1.41 19.08 14.33
CA GLY A 34 -0.25 19.59 15.06
C GLY A 34 -0.37 21.09 15.31
N LEU A 35 -0.24 21.52 16.57
CA LEU A 35 -0.11 22.92 16.95
C LEU A 35 1.32 23.41 16.66
N GLY A 36 1.46 24.46 15.86
CA GLY A 36 2.72 25.18 15.68
C GLY A 36 3.01 25.50 14.22
N GLY A 37 3.07 26.80 13.89
CA GLY A 37 3.22 27.30 12.54
C GLY A 37 4.55 26.93 11.86
N ASP A 38 4.49 27.02 10.53
CA ASP A 38 5.53 26.78 9.52
C ASP A 38 5.51 25.38 8.87
N ARG A 39 5.29 25.41 7.54
CA ARG A 39 5.03 24.32 6.59
C ARG A 39 3.80 23.47 6.92
N THR A 40 2.81 23.49 6.02
CA THR A 40 1.64 22.59 6.03
C THR A 40 2.07 21.13 6.11
N ILE A 41 2.18 20.60 7.34
CA ILE A 41 2.33 19.17 7.60
C ILE A 41 0.99 18.56 7.25
N LEU A 42 0.90 17.92 6.09
CA LEU A 42 -0.27 17.15 5.69
C LEU A 42 -0.62 16.17 6.84
N PRO A 43 -1.88 16.13 7.30
CA PRO A 43 -2.22 15.35 8.47
C PRO A 43 -1.93 13.87 8.19
N ARG A 44 -1.00 13.31 8.95
CA ARG A 44 -0.78 11.87 8.94
C ARG A 44 -1.94 11.23 9.66
N ILE A 45 -2.63 10.33 8.98
CA ILE A 45 -3.64 9.46 9.59
C ILE A 45 -2.90 8.32 10.29
N CYS A 46 -3.32 8.02 11.51
CA CYS A 46 -2.93 6.83 12.25
C CYS A 46 -4.17 5.95 12.42
N LEU A 47 -4.12 4.74 11.87
CA LEU A 47 -5.16 3.73 12.07
C LEU A 47 -4.62 2.72 13.08
N ASP A 48 -5.14 2.79 14.30
CA ASP A 48 -4.72 1.95 15.42
C ASP A 48 -5.73 0.81 15.64
N PHE A 49 -5.24 -0.42 15.59
CA PHE A 49 -6.01 -1.64 15.75
C PHE A 49 -5.63 -2.42 17.02
N GLY A 50 -4.81 -1.83 17.91
CA GLY A 50 -4.33 -2.46 19.14
C GLY A 50 -3.07 -3.31 18.93
N ASP A 51 -3.07 -4.22 17.96
CA ASP A 51 -1.93 -5.08 17.61
C ASP A 51 -1.04 -4.50 16.49
N MET A 52 -1.60 -3.60 15.68
CA MET A 52 -0.96 -2.93 14.55
C MET A 52 -1.40 -1.47 14.48
N ALA A 53 -0.47 -0.58 14.20
CA ALA A 53 -0.76 0.79 13.79
C ALA A 53 -0.30 1.02 12.35
N ILE A 54 -1.16 1.61 11.52
CA ILE A 54 -0.84 1.97 10.13
C ILE A 54 -0.84 3.49 10.00
N HIS A 55 0.29 4.04 9.56
CA HIS A 55 0.48 5.46 9.34
C HIS A 55 0.61 5.77 7.86
N ALA A 56 -0.23 6.65 7.33
CA ALA A 56 -0.18 7.15 5.97
C ALA A 56 -0.66 8.61 5.93
N SER A 57 -0.41 9.35 4.85
CA SER A 57 -1.01 10.70 4.73
C SER A 57 -2.49 10.58 4.36
N SER A 58 -3.29 11.57 4.76
CA SER A 58 -4.71 11.66 4.37
C SER A 58 -4.91 11.65 2.86
N GLU A 59 -4.03 12.33 2.13
CA GLU A 59 -4.07 12.42 0.67
C GLU A 59 -3.80 11.05 0.07
N ALA A 60 -2.82 10.32 0.60
CA ALA A 60 -2.54 8.96 0.15
C ALA A 60 -3.75 8.05 0.36
N ILE A 61 -4.36 8.04 1.55
CA ILE A 61 -5.55 7.22 1.80
C ILE A 61 -6.70 7.61 0.85
N SER A 62 -6.94 8.91 0.65
CA SER A 62 -7.97 9.39 -0.27
C SER A 62 -7.69 8.99 -1.72
N GLU A 63 -6.45 9.15 -2.19
CA GLU A 63 -6.02 8.72 -3.53
C GLU A 63 -6.18 7.20 -3.70
N MET A 64 -5.93 6.40 -2.66
CA MET A 64 -6.18 4.94 -2.69
C MET A 64 -7.65 4.64 -2.86
N THR A 65 -8.49 5.17 -1.97
CA THR A 65 -9.92 4.89 -1.99
C THR A 65 -10.54 5.33 -3.32
N ASN A 66 -10.18 6.51 -3.81
CA ASN A 66 -10.64 7.00 -5.10
C ASN A 66 -10.11 6.16 -6.26
N GLY A 67 -8.84 5.77 -6.23
CA GLY A 67 -8.26 4.92 -7.25
C GLY A 67 -8.89 3.52 -7.28
N LEU A 68 -9.25 2.96 -6.12
CA LEU A 68 -9.85 1.63 -6.00
C LEU A 68 -11.29 1.62 -6.50
N HIS A 69 -12.05 2.73 -6.40
CA HIS A 69 -13.48 2.73 -6.74
C HIS A 69 -13.85 3.53 -8.00
N HIS A 70 -13.04 4.51 -8.41
CA HIS A 70 -13.45 5.47 -9.43
C HIS A 70 -12.44 5.63 -10.57
N ASN A 71 -11.14 5.54 -10.30
CA ASN A 71 -10.08 5.80 -11.29
C ASN A 71 -9.21 4.56 -11.54
N LEU A 72 -9.85 3.47 -11.97
CA LEU A 72 -9.20 2.16 -12.13
C LEU A 72 -8.01 2.19 -13.12
N ASN A 73 -8.04 3.06 -14.13
CA ASN A 73 -7.01 3.11 -15.19
C ASN A 73 -5.74 3.90 -14.82
N ARG A 74 -5.73 4.60 -13.69
CA ARG A 74 -4.58 5.44 -13.29
C ARG A 74 -3.66 4.66 -12.35
N SER A 75 -2.35 4.76 -12.54
CA SER A 75 -1.40 4.25 -11.55
C SER A 75 -1.27 5.21 -10.35
N THR A 76 -0.99 4.66 -9.17
CA THR A 76 -0.84 5.47 -7.95
C THR A 76 0.28 4.87 -7.10
N VAL A 77 1.12 5.71 -6.48
CA VAL A 77 2.25 5.27 -5.66
C VAL A 77 2.11 5.84 -4.27
N ILE A 78 2.03 4.97 -3.27
CA ILE A 78 1.77 5.37 -1.89
C ILE A 78 2.76 4.76 -0.93
N CYS A 79 3.07 5.53 0.11
CA CYS A 79 3.89 5.09 1.21
C CYS A 79 3.06 4.98 2.49
N ALA A 80 3.20 3.86 3.19
CA ALA A 80 2.66 3.65 4.52
C ALA A 80 3.77 3.17 5.46
N ASN A 81 3.59 3.38 6.76
CA ASN A 81 4.40 2.77 7.80
C ASN A 81 3.50 1.88 8.65
N VAL A 82 3.90 0.64 8.85
CA VAL A 82 3.21 -0.33 9.70
C VAL A 82 4.07 -0.58 10.93
N ASN A 83 3.47 -0.43 12.09
CA ASN A 83 4.08 -0.73 13.37
C ASN A 83 3.32 -1.87 14.03
N LEU A 84 3.91 -3.06 14.06
CA LEU A 84 3.44 -4.19 14.84
C LEU A 84 3.80 -3.97 16.31
N ARG A 85 2.79 -4.00 17.18
CA ARG A 85 2.95 -3.84 18.64
C ARG A 85 3.13 -5.17 19.35
N LEU A 86 2.65 -6.25 18.73
CA LEU A 86 2.78 -7.61 19.22
C LEU A 86 3.74 -8.39 18.32
N PHE A 87 4.48 -9.33 18.93
CA PHE A 87 5.37 -10.22 18.20
C PHE A 87 4.61 -11.10 17.18
N LEU A 88 3.38 -11.48 17.53
CA LEU A 88 2.43 -12.13 16.63
C LEU A 88 1.18 -11.25 16.51
N PRO A 89 0.94 -10.62 15.34
CA PRO A 89 -0.27 -9.83 15.14
C PRO A 89 -1.51 -10.73 15.06
N VAL A 90 -2.66 -10.17 15.41
CA VAL A 90 -3.95 -10.84 15.29
C VAL A 90 -4.40 -10.74 13.84
N LEU A 91 -4.17 -11.80 13.09
CA LEU A 91 -4.50 -11.84 11.66
C LEU A 91 -5.98 -12.17 11.43
N GLY A 92 -6.59 -11.48 10.46
CA GLY A 92 -7.94 -11.75 9.99
C GLY A 92 -8.04 -13.04 9.17
N ARG A 93 -9.28 -13.43 8.84
CA ARG A 93 -9.58 -14.69 8.13
C ARG A 93 -8.81 -14.84 6.82
N SER A 94 -8.73 -13.76 6.03
CA SER A 94 -8.03 -13.73 4.73
C SER A 94 -6.53 -14.02 4.88
N ALA A 95 -5.87 -13.36 5.84
CA ALA A 95 -4.45 -13.58 6.13
C ALA A 95 -4.19 -14.97 6.71
N GLN A 96 -5.04 -15.45 7.63
CA GLN A 96 -4.94 -16.81 8.17
C GLN A 96 -5.09 -17.89 7.10
N ARG A 97 -5.98 -17.69 6.11
CA ARG A 97 -6.13 -18.60 4.97
C ARG A 97 -4.85 -18.67 4.14
N LEU A 98 -4.23 -17.53 3.81
CA LEU A 98 -2.94 -17.51 3.11
C LEU A 98 -1.84 -18.24 3.88
N LEU A 99 -1.78 -18.11 5.21
CA LEU A 99 -0.80 -18.84 6.03
C LEU A 99 -1.00 -20.35 6.03
N ARG A 100 -2.26 -20.82 5.93
CA ARG A 100 -2.62 -22.25 6.03
C ARG A 100 -2.66 -22.96 4.69
N THR A 101 -2.86 -22.23 3.60
CA THR A 101 -2.80 -22.80 2.25
C THR A 101 -1.35 -22.99 1.85
N PRO A 102 -0.92 -24.22 1.51
CA PRO A 102 0.46 -24.43 1.12
C PRO A 102 0.76 -23.64 -0.16
N ASN A 103 1.82 -22.83 -0.14
CA ASN A 103 2.27 -21.99 -1.25
C ASN A 103 3.01 -22.84 -2.32
N ALA A 104 3.03 -22.46 -3.61
CA ALA A 104 3.73 -23.20 -4.68
C ALA A 104 5.25 -23.31 -4.48
N GLY A 105 5.78 -22.60 -3.49
CA GLY A 105 7.10 -22.78 -2.91
C GLY A 105 7.68 -21.42 -2.53
N GLY A 106 8.39 -21.33 -1.42
CA GLY A 106 9.10 -20.10 -1.07
C GLY A 106 9.05 -19.73 0.41
N SER A 107 9.63 -18.57 0.71
CA SER A 107 9.77 -17.97 2.05
C SER A 107 8.89 -16.72 2.23
N SER A 108 7.90 -16.52 1.36
CA SER A 108 7.11 -15.27 1.25
C SER A 108 5.74 -15.33 1.90
N VAL A 109 5.33 -16.49 2.45
CA VAL A 109 4.01 -16.72 3.05
C VAL A 109 3.63 -15.66 4.09
N GLU A 110 4.56 -15.29 4.99
CA GLU A 110 4.32 -14.25 5.99
C GLU A 110 4.14 -12.86 5.36
N SER A 111 4.94 -12.54 4.33
CA SER A 111 4.87 -11.25 3.65
C SER A 111 3.57 -11.09 2.84
N GLU A 112 3.03 -12.19 2.32
CA GLU A 112 1.73 -12.24 1.63
C GLU A 112 0.57 -12.14 2.62
N ALA A 113 0.61 -12.90 3.72
CA ALA A 113 -0.41 -12.83 4.76
C ALA A 113 -0.51 -11.45 5.40
N LEU A 114 0.63 -10.83 5.73
CA LEU A 114 0.63 -9.44 6.23
C LEU A 114 0.23 -8.44 5.15
N SER A 115 0.50 -8.72 3.88
CA SER A 115 0.07 -7.86 2.77
C SER A 115 -1.45 -7.78 2.69
N ILE A 116 -2.15 -8.93 2.72
CA ILE A 116 -3.61 -8.92 2.69
C ILE A 116 -4.20 -8.36 3.98
N GLU A 117 -3.55 -8.56 5.14
CA GLU A 117 -3.99 -7.98 6.41
C GLU A 117 -3.99 -6.45 6.35
N VAL A 118 -2.90 -5.86 5.86
CA VAL A 118 -2.80 -4.41 5.68
C VAL A 118 -3.86 -3.90 4.70
N LEU A 119 -4.05 -4.57 3.57
CA LEU A 119 -5.08 -4.18 2.61
C LEU A 119 -6.49 -4.34 3.19
N ASN A 120 -6.76 -5.36 4.00
CA ASN A 120 -8.05 -5.56 4.65
C ASN A 120 -8.33 -4.46 5.68
N ARG A 121 -7.34 -4.12 6.50
CA ARG A 121 -7.47 -3.05 7.50
C ARG A 121 -7.65 -1.67 6.86
N LEU A 122 -6.98 -1.41 5.74
CA LEU A 122 -7.08 -0.14 5.03
C LEU A 122 -8.34 -0.01 4.16
N PHE A 123 -8.73 -1.07 3.44
CA PHE A 123 -9.75 -0.98 2.38
C PHE A 123 -10.88 -2.01 2.50
N GLY A 124 -10.84 -2.87 3.52
CA GLY A 124 -11.80 -3.95 3.67
C GLY A 124 -11.81 -4.88 2.48
N VAL A 125 -10.68 -5.53 2.15
CA VAL A 125 -10.63 -6.54 1.08
C VAL A 125 -10.70 -7.96 1.63
N ASP A 126 -11.42 -8.85 0.96
CA ASP A 126 -11.43 -10.28 1.29
C ASP A 126 -10.67 -11.11 0.24
N LEU A 127 -9.94 -12.13 0.70
CA LEU A 127 -9.21 -13.04 -0.18
C LEU A 127 -10.18 -13.82 -1.07
N LEU A 128 -9.95 -13.79 -2.38
CA LEU A 128 -10.67 -14.62 -3.33
C LEU A 128 -9.86 -15.90 -3.59
N LYS A 129 -8.71 -15.77 -4.24
CA LYS A 129 -7.86 -16.90 -4.64
C LYS A 129 -6.42 -16.69 -4.19
N THR A 130 -5.79 -17.78 -3.76
CA THR A 130 -4.35 -17.86 -3.53
C THR A 130 -3.59 -18.14 -4.83
N GLU A 131 -2.27 -18.00 -4.83
CA GLU A 131 -1.39 -18.29 -5.97
C GLU A 131 -1.74 -19.62 -6.67
N ARG A 132 -1.98 -20.69 -5.89
CA ARG A 132 -2.28 -22.03 -6.41
C ARG A 132 -3.70 -22.22 -6.92
N GLU A 133 -4.62 -21.34 -6.54
CA GLU A 133 -6.01 -21.39 -6.99
C GLU A 133 -6.23 -20.57 -8.27
N LEU A 134 -5.32 -19.63 -8.57
CA LEU A 134 -5.26 -18.94 -9.85
C LEU A 134 -4.78 -19.91 -10.93
N ARG A 135 -5.48 -19.92 -12.07
CA ARG A 135 -5.15 -20.75 -13.23
C ARG A 135 -4.62 -19.88 -14.35
N TYR A 136 -3.60 -20.36 -15.03
CA TYR A 136 -2.90 -19.63 -16.08
C TYR A 136 -2.97 -20.40 -17.40
N THR A 137 -3.11 -19.66 -18.50
CA THR A 137 -3.08 -20.19 -19.88
C THR A 137 -1.76 -20.89 -20.23
N THR A 138 -0.67 -20.52 -19.54
CA THR A 138 0.67 -21.05 -19.77
C THR A 138 1.21 -21.70 -18.49
N LEU A 139 1.90 -22.83 -18.65
CA LEU A 139 2.53 -23.55 -17.53
C LEU A 139 3.80 -22.87 -17.00
N SER A 140 4.36 -21.90 -17.74
CA SER A 140 5.56 -21.17 -17.35
C SER A 140 5.37 -19.66 -17.56
N GLY A 141 5.65 -18.87 -16.54
CA GLY A 141 5.51 -17.42 -16.62
C GLY A 141 5.49 -16.74 -15.24
N PRO A 142 5.42 -15.40 -15.23
CA PRO A 142 5.14 -14.64 -14.01
C PRO A 142 3.76 -15.01 -13.45
N ILE A 143 3.68 -15.12 -12.13
CA ILE A 143 2.46 -15.45 -11.41
C ILE A 143 2.08 -14.31 -10.45
N THR A 144 0.79 -14.21 -10.18
CA THR A 144 0.18 -13.32 -9.18
C THR A 144 0.10 -14.05 -7.84
N ASP A 145 0.53 -13.41 -6.76
CA ASP A 145 0.65 -14.05 -5.44
C ASP A 145 -0.73 -14.36 -4.83
N TYR A 146 -1.71 -13.47 -5.01
CA TYR A 146 -3.12 -13.75 -4.68
C TYR A 146 -4.08 -12.76 -5.35
N SER A 147 -5.37 -13.08 -5.34
CA SER A 147 -6.45 -12.16 -5.67
C SER A 147 -7.34 -11.86 -4.47
N CYS A 148 -7.83 -10.63 -4.39
CA CYS A 148 -8.78 -10.22 -3.36
C CYS A 148 -9.83 -9.28 -3.95
N GLN A 149 -10.88 -9.00 -3.18
CA GLN A 149 -11.95 -8.11 -3.61
C GLN A 149 -12.34 -7.14 -2.50
N THR A 150 -12.57 -5.88 -2.85
CA THR A 150 -13.10 -4.88 -1.92
C THR A 150 -14.50 -5.26 -1.46
N THR A 151 -14.73 -5.14 -0.15
CA THR A 151 -16.05 -5.31 0.47
C THR A 151 -16.79 -3.98 0.48
N GLY A 152 -18.12 -4.03 0.44
CA GLY A 152 -18.98 -2.84 0.43
C GLY A 152 -19.72 -2.64 -0.89
N LYS A 153 -20.07 -1.38 -1.18
CA LYS A 153 -20.96 -1.01 -2.28
C LYS A 153 -20.37 -1.28 -3.67
N TYR A 154 -19.06 -1.07 -3.82
CA TYR A 154 -18.33 -1.32 -5.06
C TYR A 154 -17.37 -2.49 -4.86
N ARG A 155 -17.58 -3.54 -5.64
CA ARG A 155 -16.74 -4.74 -5.65
C ARG A 155 -15.71 -4.57 -6.75
N THR A 156 -14.46 -4.41 -6.34
CA THR A 156 -13.31 -4.27 -7.23
C THR A 156 -12.40 -5.46 -6.98
N THR A 157 -12.19 -6.27 -8.00
CA THR A 157 -11.32 -7.44 -7.95
C THR A 157 -9.87 -7.01 -8.23
N LEU A 158 -8.97 -7.38 -7.32
CA LEU A 158 -7.58 -6.98 -7.31
C LEU A 158 -6.68 -8.19 -7.54
N GLY A 159 -5.76 -8.10 -8.49
CA GLY A 159 -4.59 -8.98 -8.57
C GLY A 159 -3.47 -8.40 -7.73
N VAL A 160 -2.88 -9.17 -6.82
CA VAL A 160 -1.85 -8.66 -5.90
C VAL A 160 -0.55 -9.40 -6.10
N SER A 161 0.52 -8.62 -6.28
CA SER A 161 1.89 -9.07 -6.19
C SER A 161 2.60 -8.45 -4.99
N VAL A 162 3.32 -9.27 -4.25
CA VAL A 162 4.09 -8.90 -3.07
C VAL A 162 5.58 -9.03 -3.38
N THR A 163 6.37 -8.10 -2.84
CA THR A 163 7.82 -8.18 -2.93
C THR A 163 8.50 -7.45 -1.77
N ARG A 164 9.80 -7.70 -1.62
CA ARG A 164 10.65 -7.13 -0.59
C ARG A 164 11.74 -6.31 -1.27
N ALA A 165 11.83 -5.03 -0.94
CA ALA A 165 12.91 -4.15 -1.36
C ALA A 165 14.07 -4.24 -0.37
N MET A 166 14.96 -5.21 -0.60
CA MET A 166 16.12 -5.49 0.23
C MET A 166 17.33 -5.87 -0.63
N ALA A 167 18.54 -5.67 -0.10
CA ALA A 167 19.78 -6.12 -0.72
C ALA A 167 20.57 -6.98 0.26
N PHE A 168 21.12 -8.10 -0.21
CA PHE A 168 21.84 -9.03 0.64
C PHE A 168 23.23 -8.47 1.01
N ARG A 169 23.50 -8.32 2.32
CA ARG A 169 24.80 -7.89 2.89
C ARG A 169 25.33 -6.54 2.37
N ARG A 170 24.45 -5.67 1.86
CA ARG A 170 24.81 -4.31 1.43
C ARG A 170 23.59 -3.39 1.49
N ARG A 171 23.81 -2.09 1.32
CA ARG A 171 22.73 -1.11 1.21
C ARG A 171 21.91 -1.34 -0.06
N PHE A 172 20.60 -1.16 0.05
CA PHE A 172 19.68 -1.16 -1.08
C PHE A 172 19.84 0.14 -1.87
N THR A 173 20.01 0.03 -3.19
CA THR A 173 20.35 1.17 -4.05
C THR A 173 19.21 1.52 -5.00
N LYS A 174 19.31 2.70 -5.62
CA LYS A 174 18.42 3.09 -6.71
C LYS A 174 18.42 2.07 -7.86
N GLN A 175 19.58 1.51 -8.20
CA GLN A 175 19.68 0.53 -9.28
C GLN A 175 18.93 -0.76 -8.92
N ASP A 176 19.00 -1.20 -7.66
CA ASP A 176 18.23 -2.35 -7.18
C ASP A 176 16.74 -2.09 -7.26
N ALA A 177 16.30 -0.93 -6.79
CA ALA A 177 14.90 -0.51 -6.87
C ALA A 177 14.40 -0.46 -8.31
N THR A 178 15.17 0.10 -9.25
CA THR A 178 14.80 0.11 -10.67
C THR A 178 14.67 -1.30 -11.23
N LYS A 179 15.65 -2.16 -11.00
CA LYS A 179 15.59 -3.56 -11.47
C LYS A 179 14.39 -4.30 -10.86
N LEU A 180 14.17 -4.16 -9.56
CA LEU A 180 13.11 -4.83 -8.81
C LEU A 180 11.72 -4.40 -9.29
N VAL A 181 11.44 -3.09 -9.27
CA VAL A 181 10.12 -2.54 -9.59
C VAL A 181 9.79 -2.78 -11.05
N THR A 182 10.71 -2.52 -11.98
CA THR A 182 10.48 -2.76 -13.41
C THR A 182 10.26 -4.24 -13.71
N LYS A 183 11.01 -5.15 -13.08
CA LYS A 183 10.79 -6.61 -13.22
C LYS A 183 9.40 -6.99 -12.73
N LYS A 184 8.99 -6.52 -11.55
CA LYS A 184 7.71 -6.87 -10.93
C LYS A 184 6.52 -6.32 -11.73
N LEU A 185 6.57 -5.06 -12.16
CA LEU A 185 5.50 -4.45 -12.96
C LEU A 185 5.31 -5.15 -14.33
N ARG A 186 6.40 -5.47 -15.03
CA ARG A 186 6.31 -6.27 -16.27
C ARG A 186 5.75 -7.67 -16.01
N GLY A 187 6.11 -8.27 -14.88
CA GLY A 187 5.55 -9.54 -14.44
C GLY A 187 4.04 -9.47 -14.24
N ILE A 188 3.56 -8.44 -13.53
CA ILE A 188 2.13 -8.18 -13.29
C ILE A 188 1.35 -8.03 -14.60
N LEU A 189 1.85 -7.25 -15.56
CA LEU A 189 1.17 -7.07 -16.85
C LEU A 189 0.99 -8.40 -17.58
N ARG A 190 2.05 -9.25 -17.56
CA ARG A 190 2.01 -10.58 -18.19
C ARG A 190 1.13 -11.56 -17.43
N SER A 191 1.22 -11.61 -16.10
CA SER A 191 0.43 -12.54 -15.30
C SER A 191 -1.06 -12.21 -15.39
N SER A 192 -1.41 -10.93 -15.41
CA SER A 192 -2.81 -10.47 -15.55
C SER A 192 -3.46 -10.92 -16.86
N GLN A 193 -2.70 -10.97 -17.95
CA GLN A 193 -3.18 -11.46 -19.25
C GLN A 193 -3.27 -12.99 -19.31
N ALA A 194 -2.52 -13.68 -18.46
CA ALA A 194 -2.43 -15.14 -18.46
C ALA A 194 -3.45 -15.80 -17.52
N VAL A 195 -4.01 -15.09 -16.53
CA VAL A 195 -5.00 -15.67 -15.61
C VAL A 195 -6.33 -15.94 -16.33
N GLU A 196 -6.86 -17.15 -16.18
CA GLU A 196 -8.07 -17.62 -16.87
C GLU A 196 -9.32 -17.61 -16.00
N ASN A 197 -9.16 -17.82 -14.69
CA ASN A 197 -10.27 -18.07 -13.78
C ASN A 197 -10.56 -16.89 -12.84
N GLU A 198 -10.06 -15.70 -13.18
CA GLU A 198 -10.29 -14.44 -12.49
C GLU A 198 -10.09 -13.29 -13.47
N THR A 199 -10.80 -12.17 -13.27
CA THR A 199 -10.55 -10.93 -14.02
C THR A 199 -10.25 -9.81 -13.03
N PHE A 200 -9.11 -9.16 -13.22
CA PHE A 200 -8.65 -8.11 -12.32
C PHE A 200 -9.06 -6.74 -12.85
N ASP A 201 -9.89 -6.02 -12.10
CA ASP A 201 -10.19 -4.62 -12.36
C ASP A 201 -8.94 -3.74 -12.16
N ARG A 202 -8.08 -4.14 -11.21
CA ARG A 202 -6.86 -3.42 -10.87
C ARG A 202 -5.77 -4.34 -10.34
N GLN A 203 -4.52 -3.89 -10.49
CA GLN A 203 -3.35 -4.58 -9.95
C GLN A 203 -2.82 -3.86 -8.72
N VAL A 204 -2.27 -4.60 -7.77
CA VAL A 204 -1.55 -4.08 -6.60
C VAL A 204 -0.14 -4.65 -6.60
N LEU A 205 0.87 -3.78 -6.56
CA LEU A 205 2.23 -4.15 -6.20
C LEU A 205 2.51 -3.68 -4.78
N HIS A 206 2.51 -4.59 -3.82
CA HIS A 206 2.89 -4.30 -2.43
C HIS A 206 4.38 -4.58 -2.22
N ILE A 207 5.12 -3.54 -1.87
CA ILE A 207 6.56 -3.56 -1.66
C ILE A 207 6.87 -3.32 -0.18
N TRP A 208 7.37 -4.34 0.49
CA TRP A 208 7.89 -4.23 1.85
C TRP A 208 9.29 -3.64 1.87
N THR A 209 9.55 -2.76 2.84
CA THR A 209 10.84 -2.10 3.06
C THR A 209 11.21 -2.16 4.55
N GLU A 210 12.49 -2.35 4.86
CA GLU A 210 12.96 -2.39 6.26
C GLU A 210 13.03 -0.98 6.88
N SER A 211 13.11 0.06 6.04
CA SER A 211 13.26 1.43 6.49
C SER A 211 12.55 2.44 5.59
N GLY A 212 12.23 3.60 6.16
CA GLY A 212 11.70 4.74 5.40
C GLY A 212 12.69 5.28 4.35
N ALA A 213 14.00 5.05 4.54
CA ALA A 213 15.02 5.41 3.57
C ALA A 213 14.89 4.54 2.30
N ASP A 214 14.74 3.23 2.47
CA ASP A 214 14.52 2.31 1.34
C ASP A 214 13.19 2.59 0.64
N ALA A 215 12.12 2.85 1.41
CA ALA A 215 10.83 3.28 0.86
C ALA A 215 10.95 4.56 0.01
N THR A 216 11.77 5.52 0.45
CA THR A 216 12.04 6.74 -0.31
C THR A 216 12.79 6.45 -1.61
N VAL A 217 13.75 5.52 -1.60
CA VAL A 217 14.46 5.09 -2.82
C VAL A 217 13.48 4.45 -3.81
N VAL A 218 12.63 3.53 -3.36
CA VAL A 218 11.61 2.87 -4.20
C VAL A 218 10.64 3.90 -4.76
N ARG A 219 10.08 4.79 -3.92
CA ARG A 219 9.13 5.83 -4.34
C ARG A 219 9.69 6.72 -5.44
N ARG A 220 10.96 7.15 -5.31
CA ARG A 220 11.64 7.99 -6.32
C ARG A 220 11.88 7.28 -7.65
N VAL A 221 11.99 5.95 -7.63
CA VAL A 221 12.07 5.13 -8.85
C VAL A 221 10.69 5.05 -9.48
N CYS A 222 9.66 4.70 -8.72
CA CYS A 222 8.29 4.60 -9.24
C CYS A 222 7.82 5.91 -9.89
N SER A 223 8.14 7.07 -9.29
CA SER A 223 7.76 8.39 -9.84
C SER A 223 8.44 8.75 -11.18
N LYS A 224 9.39 7.92 -11.66
CA LYS A 224 10.12 8.12 -12.92
C LYS A 224 9.83 7.03 -13.93
N LEU A 225 9.02 6.03 -13.59
CA LEU A 225 8.65 4.97 -14.52
C LEU A 225 7.57 5.49 -15.48
N PRO A 226 7.64 5.11 -16.76
CA PRO A 226 6.62 5.47 -17.74
C PRO A 226 5.28 4.80 -17.40
N GLU A 227 4.18 5.47 -17.75
CA GLU A 227 2.83 4.98 -17.50
C GLU A 227 2.57 3.61 -18.13
N GLU A 228 3.17 3.30 -19.28
CA GLU A 228 3.09 2.00 -19.95
C GLU A 228 3.57 0.84 -19.05
N ILE A 229 4.61 1.06 -18.25
CA ILE A 229 5.11 0.03 -17.32
C ILE A 229 4.23 -0.01 -16.06
N MET A 230 3.72 1.14 -15.61
CA MET A 230 2.89 1.21 -14.41
C MET A 230 1.48 0.63 -14.65
N GLY A 231 0.94 0.77 -15.86
CA GLY A 231 -0.40 0.33 -16.22
C GLY A 231 -1.47 0.84 -15.26
N ASN A 232 -2.46 -0.01 -14.97
CA ASN A 232 -3.46 0.23 -13.92
C ASN A 232 -2.96 -0.17 -12.52
N THR A 233 -1.64 -0.30 -12.31
CA THR A 233 -1.10 -0.82 -11.05
C THR A 233 -1.09 0.22 -9.95
N PHE A 234 -1.64 -0.18 -8.82
CA PHE A 234 -1.53 0.47 -7.54
C PHE A 234 -0.26 0.01 -6.80
N ILE A 235 0.68 0.91 -6.53
CA ILE A 235 1.94 0.57 -5.84
C ILE A 235 1.87 1.02 -4.37
N LEU A 236 1.82 0.05 -3.46
CA LEU A 236 1.89 0.26 -2.02
C LEU A 236 3.30 -0.03 -1.55
N ILE A 237 3.99 0.99 -1.02
CA ILE A 237 5.32 0.87 -0.43
C ILE A 237 5.16 0.96 1.08
N THR A 238 5.43 -0.13 1.79
CA THR A 238 5.21 -0.19 3.23
C THR A 238 6.52 -0.44 3.96
N SER A 239 6.87 0.46 4.88
CA SER A 239 7.93 0.20 5.86
C SER A 239 7.33 -0.49 7.08
N ILE A 240 7.97 -1.56 7.55
CA ILE A 240 7.48 -2.33 8.71
C ILE A 240 8.59 -2.67 9.70
N ASN A 241 8.27 -2.63 10.98
CA ASN A 241 9.19 -2.97 12.08
C ASN A 241 9.28 -4.48 12.38
N SER A 242 9.04 -5.35 11.40
CA SER A 242 9.13 -6.81 11.58
C SER A 242 10.08 -7.45 10.58
N LYS A 243 11.09 -8.16 11.11
CA LYS A 243 12.05 -8.93 10.31
C LYS A 243 11.43 -10.17 9.66
N SER A 244 10.34 -10.69 10.22
CA SER A 244 9.72 -11.93 9.76
C SER A 244 9.17 -11.80 8.33
N VAL A 245 8.74 -10.59 7.96
CA VAL A 245 8.38 -10.22 6.58
C VAL A 245 9.53 -10.42 5.61
N PHE A 246 10.77 -10.17 6.03
CA PHE A 246 11.96 -10.21 5.16
C PHE A 246 12.65 -11.55 5.18
N PHE A 247 12.69 -12.22 6.33
CA PHE A 247 13.45 -13.43 6.57
C PHE A 247 12.53 -14.51 7.13
N SER A 248 12.37 -15.60 6.38
CA SER A 248 11.70 -16.78 6.92
C SER A 248 12.62 -17.45 7.93
N ASN A 249 12.12 -17.63 9.15
CA ASN A 249 12.73 -18.53 10.13
C ASN A 249 12.49 -19.97 9.69
N LYS A 250 13.27 -20.46 8.71
CA LYS A 250 13.46 -21.90 8.58
C LYS A 250 14.33 -22.33 9.76
N LYS A 251 13.68 -22.74 10.84
CA LYS A 251 14.28 -23.66 11.80
C LYS A 251 14.12 -25.07 11.26
#